data_AF-A0A2V5YP36-F1
#
_entry.id   AF-A0A2V5YP36-F1
#
_cell.length_a   1.000
_cell.length_b   1.000
_cell.length_c   1.000
_cell.angle_alpha   90.00
_cell.angle_beta   90.00
_cell.angle_gamma   90.00
#
_symmetry.space_group_name_H-M   'P 1'
#
loop_
_entity.id
_entity.type
_entity.pdbx_description
1 polymer ?
#
loop_
_entity_poly.entity_id
_entity_poly.type
_entity_poly.pdbx_seq_one_letter_code
_entity_poly.pdbx_strand_id
1 'polypeptide(L)' 'MNAALARSIADLSSQWRSRFLPWRSSSKSAHLRRGVRGEKLACRYLKRNGYKILFRNFRGRSGGEIDVVCRD' A
#
# COMPACT_ATOMS: atom_id res chain seq x y z
N MET A 1 -22.88 -11.19 24.11
CA MET A 1 -22.21 -10.75 22.85
C MET A 1 -21.05 -9.86 23.24
N ASN A 2 -19.82 -10.38 23.15
CA ASN A 2 -18.66 -9.85 23.86
C ASN A 2 -18.12 -8.58 23.19
N ALA A 3 -18.19 -7.45 23.90
CA ALA A 3 -17.70 -6.13 23.48
C ALA A 3 -16.20 -6.11 23.09
N ALA A 4 -15.43 -7.14 23.47
CA ALA A 4 -14.03 -7.31 23.09
C ALA A 4 -13.83 -7.61 21.60
N LEU A 5 -14.75 -8.35 20.96
CA LEU A 5 -14.65 -8.69 19.53
C LEU A 5 -14.96 -7.46 18.65
N ALA A 6 -15.92 -6.63 19.06
CA ALA A 6 -16.26 -5.39 18.37
C ALA A 6 -15.11 -4.36 18.40
N ARG A 7 -14.37 -4.28 19.51
CA ARG A 7 -13.18 -3.40 19.62
C ARG A 7 -12.04 -3.85 18.71
N SER A 8 -11.82 -5.16 18.58
CA SER A 8 -10.77 -5.71 17.70
C SER A 8 -11.01 -5.42 16.22
N ILE A 9 -12.27 -5.45 15.77
CA ILE A 9 -12.65 -5.07 14.40
C ILE A 9 -12.55 -3.55 14.20
N ALA A 10 -12.92 -2.76 15.21
CA ALA A 10 -12.82 -1.29 15.14
C ALA A 10 -11.37 -0.80 15.06
N ASP A 11 -10.43 -1.43 15.80
CA ASP A 11 -8.99 -1.11 15.75
C ASP A 11 -8.33 -1.50 14.43
N LEU A 12 -8.84 -2.55 13.77
CA LEU A 12 -8.45 -2.86 12.40
C LEU A 12 -8.95 -1.82 11.39
N SER A 13 -9.97 -1.01 11.70
CA SER A 13 -10.50 0.02 10.81
C SER A 13 -9.86 1.40 11.01
N SER A 14 -9.46 1.73 12.25
CA SER A 14 -8.86 3.02 12.60
C SER A 14 -7.45 3.18 12.01
N GLN A 15 -6.68 2.09 11.91
CA GLN A 15 -5.39 2.06 11.20
C GLN A 15 -5.52 2.26 9.68
N TRP A 16 -6.72 2.09 9.11
CA TRP A 16 -6.95 2.31 7.67
C TRP A 16 -7.33 3.74 7.33
N ARG A 17 -7.84 4.53 8.29
CA ARG A 17 -8.21 5.94 8.06
C ARG A 17 -7.01 6.89 7.99
N SER A 18 -5.88 6.57 8.62
CA SER A 18 -4.68 7.42 8.53
C SER A 18 -3.97 7.37 7.17
N ARG A 19 -4.35 6.43 6.28
CA ARG A 19 -3.82 6.31 4.91
C ARG A 19 -4.32 7.39 3.94
N PHE A 20 -5.25 8.24 4.35
CA PHE A 20 -5.85 9.28 3.51
C PHE A 20 -5.36 10.70 3.81
N LEU A 21 -4.26 10.88 4.55
CA LEU A 21 -3.64 12.20 4.66
C LEU A 21 -2.89 12.52 3.35
N PRO A 22 -3.31 13.52 2.56
CA PRO A 22 -2.55 13.94 1.40
C PRO A 22 -1.33 14.72 1.92
N TRP A 23 -0.17 14.06 1.96
CA TRP A 23 1.08 14.77 2.26
C TRP A 23 1.34 15.81 1.17
N ARG A 24 1.54 17.05 1.61
CA ARG A 24 1.77 18.26 0.83
C ARG A 24 2.71 18.04 -0.37
N SER A 25 2.28 18.52 -1.52
CA SER A 25 3.02 18.51 -2.78
C SER A 25 4.23 19.44 -2.72
N SER A 26 5.39 18.92 -2.31
CA SER A 26 6.67 19.46 -2.77
C SER A 26 6.99 18.86 -4.14
N SER A 27 7.71 19.59 -4.99
CA SER A 27 8.15 19.10 -6.30
C SER A 27 8.89 17.77 -6.14
N LYS A 28 8.26 16.65 -6.52
CA LYS A 28 8.87 15.32 -6.41
C LYS A 28 10.19 15.30 -7.17
N SER A 29 11.27 14.96 -6.46
CA SER A 29 12.61 14.78 -7.03
C SER A 29 12.57 13.86 -8.25
N ALA A 30 13.53 14.03 -9.17
CA ALA A 30 13.56 13.25 -10.42
C ALA A 30 13.62 11.73 -10.17
N HIS A 31 14.30 11.29 -9.11
CA HIS A 31 14.37 9.87 -8.74
C HIS A 31 13.01 9.33 -8.26
N LEU A 32 12.20 10.12 -7.54
CA LEU A 32 10.86 9.71 -7.12
C LEU A 32 9.92 9.52 -8.32
N ARG A 33 10.02 10.39 -9.33
CA ARG A 33 9.24 10.23 -10.57
C ARG A 33 9.62 8.95 -11.32
N ARG A 34 10.93 8.64 -11.36
CA ARG A 34 11.45 7.40 -11.95
C ARG A 34 10.93 6.16 -11.21
N GLY A 35 10.97 6.18 -9.87
CA GLY A 35 10.44 5.10 -9.03
C GLY A 35 8.97 4.81 -9.31
N VAL A 36 8.12 5.85 -9.29
CA VAL A 36 6.67 5.72 -9.59
C VAL A 36 6.43 5.12 -10.98
N ARG A 37 7.23 5.51 -11.98
CA ARG A 37 7.11 4.94 -13.33
C ARG A 37 7.48 3.46 -13.36
N GLY A 38 8.54 3.07 -12.65
CA GLY A 38 8.98 1.68 -12.50
C GLY A 38 7.94 0.80 -11.82
N GLU A 39 7.41 1.25 -10.68
CA GLU A 39 6.34 0.54 -9.96
C GLU A 39 5.11 0.34 -10.85
N LYS A 40 4.71 1.37 -11.60
CA LYS A 40 3.58 1.27 -12.54
C LYS A 40 3.84 0.26 -13.66
N LEU A 41 5.08 0.14 -14.14
CA LEU A 41 5.48 -0.86 -15.14
C LEU A 41 5.42 -2.28 -14.55
N ALA A 42 5.95 -2.47 -13.34
CA ALA A 42 5.91 -3.75 -12.63
C ALA A 42 4.47 -4.24 -12.43
N CYS A 43 3.57 -3.38 -11.95
CA CYS A 43 2.15 -3.75 -11.80
C CYS A 43 1.51 -4.15 -13.14
N ARG A 44 1.86 -3.47 -14.25
CA ARG A 44 1.32 -3.83 -15.58
C ARG A 44 1.82 -5.19 -16.04
N TYR A 45 3.10 -5.46 -15.84
CA TYR A 45 3.69 -6.76 -16.14
C TYR A 45 3.01 -7.88 -15.35
N LEU A 46 2.91 -7.73 -14.02
CA LEU A 46 2.29 -8.72 -13.15
C LEU A 46 0.83 -9.02 -13.55
N LYS A 47 0.03 -7.97 -13.79
CA LYS A 47 -1.36 -8.13 -14.25
C LYS A 47 -1.47 -8.87 -15.58
N ARG A 48 -0.57 -8.58 -16.53
CA ARG A 48 -0.54 -9.28 -17.83
C ARG A 48 -0.18 -10.76 -17.72
N ASN A 49 0.54 -11.13 -16.66
CA ASN A 49 0.92 -12.51 -16.35
C ASN A 49 -0.08 -13.21 -15.41
N GLY A 50 -1.29 -12.67 -15.22
CA GLY A 50 -2.35 -13.32 -14.45
C GLY A 50 -2.37 -12.98 -12.95
N TYR A 51 -1.36 -12.29 -12.43
CA TYR A 51 -1.29 -11.99 -10.99
C TYR A 51 -2.28 -10.89 -10.57
N LYS A 52 -2.94 -11.12 -9.42
CA LYS A 52 -3.76 -10.12 -8.73
C LYS A 52 -2.91 -9.26 -7.81
N ILE A 53 -2.91 -7.95 -8.06
CA ILE A 53 -2.26 -6.97 -7.17
C ILE A 53 -3.09 -6.81 -5.89
N LEU A 54 -2.49 -7.10 -4.73
CA LEU A 54 -3.12 -7.01 -3.42
C LEU A 54 -2.82 -5.66 -2.76
N PHE A 55 -1.55 -5.26 -2.74
CA PHE A 55 -1.09 -4.02 -2.13
C PHE A 55 -0.02 -3.35 -2.98
N ARG A 56 0.07 -2.03 -2.86
CA ARG A 56 1.15 -1.20 -3.39
C ARG A 56 1.67 -0.31 -2.27
N ASN A 57 2.96 -0.01 -2.29
CA ASN A 57 3.62 0.78 -1.24
C ASN A 57 3.30 0.22 0.17
N PHE A 58 3.47 -1.09 0.33
CA PHE A 58 3.22 -1.76 1.61
C PHE A 58 4.36 -1.44 2.58
N ARG A 59 4.00 -1.14 3.83
CA ARG A 59 4.95 -0.84 4.91
C ARG A 59 4.71 -1.79 6.07
N GLY A 60 5.77 -2.49 6.47
CA GLY A 60 5.71 -3.43 7.59
C GLY A 60 5.58 -2.70 8.93
N ARG A 61 4.98 -3.37 9.92
CA ARG A 61 4.81 -2.84 11.29
C ARG A 61 6.16 -2.55 11.98
N SER A 62 7.16 -3.38 11.71
CA SER A 62 8.50 -3.25 12.28
C SER A 62 9.49 -2.58 11.30
N GLY A 63 8.99 -1.90 10.28
CA GLY A 63 9.79 -1.35 9.18
C GLY A 63 9.78 -2.24 7.94
N GLY A 64 10.54 -1.81 6.93
CA GLY A 64 10.57 -2.42 5.60
C GLY A 64 9.48 -1.88 4.67
N GLU A 65 9.83 -1.79 3.39
CA GLU A 65 8.94 -1.34 2.32
C GLU A 65 8.90 -2.40 1.22
N ILE A 66 7.69 -2.69 0.74
CA ILE A 66 7.46 -3.54 -0.43
C ILE A 66 6.66 -2.72 -1.44
N ASP A 67 7.24 -2.53 -2.63
CA ASP A 67 6.62 -1.73 -3.68
C ASP A 67 5.29 -2.33 -4.16
N VAL A 68 5.25 -3.65 -4.37
CA VAL A 68 4.08 -4.38 -4.87
C VAL A 68 3.96 -5.75 -4.21
N VAL A 69 2.76 -6.08 -3.72
CA VAL A 69 2.39 -7.43 -3.25
C VAL A 69 1.33 -7.99 -4.20
N CYS A 70 1.54 -9.21 -4.71
CA CYS A 70 0.60 -9.88 -5.59
C CYS A 70 0.38 -11.35 -5.21
N ARG A 71 -0.69 -11.92 -5.76
CA ARG A 71 -1.06 -13.34 -5.65
C ARG A 71 -1.32 -13.89 -7.05
N ASP A 72 -0.94 -15.14 -7.28
CA ASP A 72 -1.28 -15.90 -8.49
C ASP A 72 -2.78 -16.24 -8.57
#